data_AF-A0A7Z3H3V0-F1
#
_entry.id   AF-A0A7Z3H3V0-F1
#
_cell.length_a   1.000
_cell.length_b   1.000
_cell.length_c   1.000
_cell.angle_alpha   90.00
_cell.angle_beta   90.00
_cell.angle_gamma   90.00
#
_symmetry.space_group_name_H-M   'P 1'
#
loop_
_entity.id
_entity.type
_entity.pdbx_description
1 polymer ?
#
loop_
_entity_poly.entity_id
_entity_poly.type
_entity_poly.pdbx_seq_one_letter_code
_entity_poly.pdbx_strand_id
1 'polypeptide(L)'
;MNLPAQACQALEAFEQSKGWEQRARLLMQWGDRLEPLAEAEKTEANRVHGCESLVWLVAEQSDGVWRFKASSDARLLRGLLALLLVRVQGLSSGELAALDLREWFTQLGLERQLSPSRSNGLHAVLQRMAELASNR
;
A
#
# COMPACT_ATOMS: atom_id res chain seq x y z
N MET A 1 12.59 -5.03 13.66
CA MET A 1 12.08 -5.56 12.38
C MET A 1 12.83 -4.88 11.26
N ASN A 2 13.38 -5.62 10.31
CA ASN A 2 14.14 -5.04 9.21
C ASN A 2 13.15 -4.55 8.15
N LEU A 3 13.19 -3.26 7.80
CA LEU A 3 12.32 -2.71 6.76
C LEU A 3 12.84 -3.13 5.38
N PRO A 4 11.96 -3.41 4.40
CA PRO A 4 12.40 -3.58 3.01
C PRO A 4 13.19 -2.35 2.53
N ALA A 5 14.17 -2.55 1.65
CA ALA A 5 15.03 -1.45 1.18
C ALA A 5 14.22 -0.28 0.58
N GLN A 6 13.13 -0.57 -0.14
CA GLN A 6 12.24 0.46 -0.69
C GLN A 6 11.45 1.21 0.39
N ALA A 7 11.11 0.56 1.50
CA ALA A 7 10.47 1.20 2.64
C ALA A 7 11.43 2.18 3.33
N CYS A 8 12.72 1.81 3.50
CA CYS A 8 13.74 2.74 4.01
C CYS A 8 13.88 3.97 3.09
N GLN A 9 13.99 3.76 1.78
CA GLN A 9 14.06 4.86 0.80
C GLN A 9 12.83 5.77 0.85
N ALA A 10 11.64 5.20 1.04
CA ALA A 10 10.43 5.98 1.21
C ALA A 10 10.50 6.84 2.48
N LEU A 11 10.87 6.27 3.62
CA LEU A 11 11.02 7.01 4.86
C LEU A 11 11.99 8.19 4.71
N GLU A 12 13.20 7.94 4.18
CA GLU A 12 14.22 8.97 3.97
C GLU A 12 13.71 10.11 3.07
N ALA A 13 13.02 9.79 1.97
CA ALA A 13 12.48 10.79 1.04
C ALA A 13 11.36 11.64 1.67
N PHE A 14 10.47 11.02 2.46
CA PHE A 14 9.38 11.71 3.14
C PHE A 14 9.86 12.55 4.34
N GLU A 15 10.92 12.12 5.01
CA GLU A 15 11.60 12.86 6.08
C GLU A 15 12.24 14.15 5.54
N GLN A 16 12.90 14.07 4.38
CA GLN A 16 13.52 15.23 3.72
C GLN A 16 12.50 16.22 3.12
N SER A 17 11.25 15.79 2.92
CA SER A 17 10.20 16.62 2.33
C SER A 17 9.66 17.65 3.33
N LYS A 18 9.90 18.94 3.04
CA LYS A 18 9.47 20.06 3.89
C LYS A 18 8.02 20.45 3.58
N GLY A 19 7.15 20.18 4.54
CA GLY A 19 5.75 20.57 4.48
C GLY A 19 4.89 19.70 3.57
N TRP A 20 3.59 20.02 3.52
CA TRP A 20 2.59 19.18 2.85
C TRP A 20 2.76 19.15 1.33
N GLU A 21 3.01 20.30 0.70
CA GLU A 21 3.07 20.40 -0.77
C GLU A 21 4.13 19.47 -1.38
N GLN A 22 5.31 19.39 -0.76
CA GLN A 22 6.38 18.49 -1.21
C GLN A 22 6.00 17.03 -0.99
N ARG A 23 5.42 16.68 0.17
CA ARG A 23 4.93 15.32 0.44
C ARG A 23 3.82 14.90 -0.51
N ALA A 24 2.90 15.80 -0.87
CA ALA A 24 1.84 15.53 -1.83
C ALA A 24 2.40 15.21 -3.21
N ARG A 25 3.38 16.01 -3.70
CA ARG A 25 4.08 15.73 -4.95
C ARG A 25 4.80 14.39 -4.91
N LEU A 26 5.56 14.13 -3.85
CA LEU A 26 6.28 12.88 -3.67
C LEU A 26 5.32 11.69 -3.64
N LEU A 27 4.20 11.81 -2.93
CA LEU A 27 3.15 10.79 -2.87
C LEU A 27 2.59 10.46 -4.25
N MET A 28 2.36 11.45 -5.11
CA MET A 28 1.93 11.21 -6.49
C MET A 28 3.01 10.47 -7.28
N GLN A 29 4.28 10.88 -7.15
CA GLN A 29 5.40 10.21 -7.82
C GLN A 29 5.54 8.75 -7.41
N TRP A 30 5.31 8.40 -6.14
CA TRP A 30 5.26 7.02 -5.69
C TRP A 30 4.07 6.26 -6.30
N GLY A 31 2.90 6.90 -6.40
CA GLY A 31 1.73 6.32 -7.08
C GLY A 31 1.95 6.04 -8.57
N ASP A 32 2.82 6.79 -9.23
CA ASP A 32 3.22 6.59 -10.63
C ASP A 32 4.25 5.46 -10.81
N ARG A 33 4.93 5.04 -9.74
CA ARG A 33 5.85 3.88 -9.74
C ARG A 33 5.14 2.54 -9.58
N LEU A 34 3.85 2.55 -9.28
CA LEU A 34 3.06 1.32 -9.18
C LEU A 34 3.14 0.55 -10.50
N GLU A 35 3.44 -0.74 -10.40
CA GLU A 35 3.31 -1.63 -11.54
C GLU A 35 1.84 -1.64 -11.98
N PRO A 36 1.55 -1.36 -13.27
CA PRO A 36 0.18 -1.37 -13.75
C PRO A 36 -0.38 -2.80 -13.70
N LEU A 37 -1.64 -2.92 -13.30
CA LEU A 37 -2.40 -4.15 -13.50
C LEU A 37 -2.84 -4.25 -14.96
N ALA A 38 -2.67 -5.42 -15.56
CA ALA A 38 -3.26 -5.74 -16.84
C ALA A 38 -4.80 -5.69 -16.74
N GLU A 39 -5.48 -5.40 -17.85
CA GLU A 39 -6.95 -5.36 -17.87
C GLU A 39 -7.57 -6.69 -17.45
N ALA A 40 -6.92 -7.82 -17.79
CA ALA A 40 -7.33 -9.16 -17.37
C ALA A 40 -7.18 -9.40 -15.85
N GLU A 41 -6.40 -8.59 -15.14
CA GLU A 41 -6.25 -8.66 -13.69
C GLU A 41 -7.27 -7.78 -12.95
N LYS A 42 -7.93 -6.84 -13.62
CA LYS A 42 -8.96 -5.96 -13.04
C LYS A 42 -10.34 -6.63 -12.99
N THR A 43 -10.38 -7.81 -12.40
CA THR A 43 -11.61 -8.62 -12.25
C THR A 43 -12.27 -8.39 -10.90
N GLU A 44 -13.53 -8.79 -10.76
CA GLU A 44 -14.24 -8.76 -9.48
C GLU A 44 -13.56 -9.63 -8.41
N ALA A 45 -12.90 -10.72 -8.80
CA ALA A 45 -12.17 -11.60 -7.88
C ALA A 45 -10.96 -10.90 -7.20
N ASN A 46 -10.35 -9.96 -7.92
CA ASN A 46 -9.23 -9.15 -7.43
C ASN A 46 -9.70 -7.82 -6.81
N ARG A 47 -11.01 -7.55 -6.79
CA ARG A 47 -11.54 -6.31 -6.24
C ARG A 47 -11.46 -6.28 -4.72
N VAL A 48 -11.10 -5.12 -4.19
CA VAL A 48 -11.15 -4.82 -2.76
C VAL A 48 -12.43 -4.05 -2.47
N HIS A 49 -13.28 -4.60 -1.62
CA HIS A 49 -14.51 -3.96 -1.15
C HIS A 49 -14.24 -3.11 0.09
N GLY A 50 -15.06 -2.09 0.34
CA GLY A 50 -14.91 -1.19 1.51
C GLY A 50 -14.09 0.07 1.23
N CYS A 51 -13.56 0.23 0.02
CA CYS A 51 -12.97 1.47 -0.47
C CYS A 51 -14.06 2.36 -1.12
N GLU A 52 -14.00 3.68 -0.92
CA GLU A 52 -14.85 4.63 -1.66
C GLU A 52 -14.52 4.67 -3.16
N SER A 53 -13.24 4.47 -3.49
CA SER A 53 -12.73 4.40 -4.86
C SER A 53 -12.50 2.95 -5.27
N LEU A 54 -12.46 2.67 -6.56
CA LEU A 54 -12.17 1.32 -7.04
C LEU A 54 -10.73 0.94 -6.69
N VAL A 55 -10.56 -0.27 -6.15
CA VAL A 55 -9.25 -0.84 -5.84
C VAL A 55 -9.23 -2.29 -6.27
N TRP A 56 -8.16 -2.67 -6.96
CA TRP A 56 -7.84 -4.07 -7.27
C TRP A 56 -6.52 -4.43 -6.63
N LEU A 57 -6.42 -5.67 -6.15
CA LEU A 57 -5.26 -6.24 -5.51
C LEU A 57 -5.01 -7.64 -6.07
N VAL A 58 -3.80 -7.86 -6.55
CA VAL A 58 -3.27 -9.16 -6.96
C VAL A 58 -2.19 -9.57 -5.98
N ALA A 59 -2.19 -10.84 -5.56
CA ALA A 59 -1.22 -11.40 -4.65
C ALA A 59 -0.58 -12.66 -5.24
N GLU A 60 0.74 -12.71 -5.17
CA GLU A 60 1.56 -13.85 -5.52
C GLU A 60 2.45 -14.21 -4.33
N GLN A 61 2.65 -15.50 -4.10
CA GLN A 61 3.58 -15.98 -3.08
C GLN A 61 4.69 -16.77 -3.78
N SER A 62 5.94 -16.45 -3.44
CA SER A 62 7.14 -17.15 -3.90
C SER A 62 8.08 -17.29 -2.72
N ASP A 63 8.64 -18.48 -2.51
CA ASP A 63 9.70 -18.70 -1.51
C ASP A 63 9.30 -18.25 -0.09
N GLY A 64 8.02 -18.41 0.28
CA GLY A 64 7.48 -18.06 1.59
C GLY A 64 7.22 -16.56 1.82
N VAL A 65 7.46 -15.71 0.81
CA VAL A 65 7.21 -14.27 0.87
C VAL A 65 6.14 -13.82 -0.12
N TRP A 66 5.45 -12.74 0.23
CA TRP A 66 4.37 -12.17 -0.57
C TRP A 66 4.85 -11.07 -1.51
N ARG A 67 4.29 -11.08 -2.72
CA ARG A 67 4.36 -9.98 -3.69
C ARG A 67 2.94 -9.54 -4.04
N PHE A 68 2.71 -8.24 -3.97
CA PHE A 68 1.42 -7.64 -4.23
C PHE A 68 1.52 -6.62 -5.35
N LYS A 69 0.47 -6.55 -6.18
CA LYS A 69 0.23 -5.46 -7.12
C LYS A 69 -1.14 -4.87 -6.83
N ALA A 70 -1.26 -3.55 -6.89
CA ALA A 70 -2.53 -2.89 -6.65
C ALA A 70 -2.74 -1.72 -7.59
N SER A 71 -4.00 -1.44 -7.90
CA SER A 71 -4.40 -0.28 -8.70
C SER A 71 -5.63 0.38 -8.11
N SER A 72 -5.76 1.69 -8.33
CA SER A 72 -6.96 2.46 -7.98
C SER A 72 -7.20 3.56 -9.00
N ASP A 73 -8.45 3.95 -9.19
CA ASP A 73 -8.85 5.10 -10.00
C ASP A 73 -8.58 6.45 -9.29
N ALA A 74 -8.49 6.45 -7.96
CA ALA A 74 -8.17 7.65 -7.19
C ALA A 74 -6.66 7.89 -7.12
N ARG A 75 -6.18 9.00 -7.71
CA ARG A 75 -4.76 9.39 -7.74
C ARG A 75 -4.12 9.44 -6.35
N LEU A 76 -4.82 10.01 -5.37
CA LEU A 76 -4.29 10.12 -4.01
C LEU A 76 -4.17 8.75 -3.35
N LEU A 77 -5.17 7.88 -3.53
CA LEU A 77 -5.14 6.52 -2.99
C LEU A 77 -4.06 5.68 -3.65
N ARG A 78 -3.82 5.83 -4.97
CA ARG A 78 -2.68 5.19 -5.65
C ARG A 78 -1.35 5.51 -4.97
N GLY A 79 -1.13 6.78 -4.58
CA GLY A 79 0.07 7.15 -3.84
C GLY A 79 0.17 6.43 -2.49
N LEU A 80 -0.92 6.36 -1.74
CA LEU A 80 -0.95 5.66 -0.45
C LEU A 80 -0.76 4.15 -0.61
N LEU A 81 -1.37 3.55 -1.64
CA LEU A 81 -1.18 2.14 -2.01
C LEU A 81 0.27 1.84 -2.36
N ALA A 82 0.95 2.72 -3.09
CA ALA A 82 2.37 2.56 -3.38
C ALA A 82 3.19 2.48 -2.10
N LEU A 83 2.92 3.35 -1.12
CA LEU A 83 3.62 3.35 0.16
C LEU A 83 3.26 2.16 1.04
N LEU A 84 2.03 1.64 0.94
CA LEU A 84 1.68 0.37 1.58
C LEU A 84 2.44 -0.78 0.93
N LEU A 85 2.47 -0.86 -0.40
CA LEU A 85 3.13 -1.94 -1.13
C LEU A 85 4.62 -2.01 -0.81
N VAL A 86 5.36 -0.90 -0.86
CA VAL A 86 6.80 -0.91 -0.50
C VAL A 86 7.07 -1.41 0.92
N ARG A 87 6.10 -1.28 1.82
CA ARG A 87 6.18 -1.76 3.20
C ARG A 87 5.90 -3.26 3.35
N VAL A 88 5.04 -3.81 2.49
CA VAL A 88 4.58 -5.21 2.58
C VAL A 88 5.25 -6.15 1.58
N GLN A 89 5.92 -5.64 0.55
CA GLN A 89 6.65 -6.50 -0.39
C GLN A 89 7.71 -7.32 0.32
N GLY A 90 7.71 -8.63 0.07
CA GLY A 90 8.69 -9.56 0.61
C GLY A 90 8.43 -9.98 2.05
N LEU A 91 7.29 -9.60 2.65
CA LEU A 91 6.91 -10.07 3.98
C LEU A 91 6.37 -11.50 3.93
N SER A 92 6.61 -12.26 4.99
CA SER A 92 5.88 -13.49 5.31
C SER A 92 4.45 -13.20 5.81
N SER A 93 3.59 -14.21 5.86
CA SER A 93 2.23 -14.05 6.40
C SER A 93 2.22 -13.55 7.85
N GLY A 94 3.19 -13.99 8.67
CA GLY A 94 3.31 -13.55 10.06
C GLY A 94 3.72 -12.08 10.20
N GLU A 95 4.66 -11.62 9.37
CA GLU A 95 5.08 -10.20 9.37
C GLU A 95 3.99 -9.29 8.80
N LEU A 96 3.25 -9.76 7.79
CA LEU A 96 2.10 -9.03 7.24
C LEU A 96 1.00 -8.84 8.29
N ALA A 97 0.69 -9.89 9.06
CA ALA A 97 -0.31 -9.83 10.13
C ALA A 97 0.08 -8.91 11.29
N ALA A 98 1.39 -8.74 11.52
CA ALA A 98 1.93 -7.85 12.56
C ALA A 98 2.09 -6.38 12.10
N LEU A 99 1.69 -6.04 10.87
CA LEU A 99 1.84 -4.69 10.33
C LEU A 99 0.91 -3.69 11.03
N ASP A 100 1.48 -2.67 11.67
CA ASP A 100 0.75 -1.47 12.07
C ASP A 100 0.73 -0.45 10.92
N LEU A 101 -0.42 -0.38 10.24
CA LEU A 101 -0.67 0.55 9.14
C LEU A 101 -0.57 2.02 9.60
N ARG A 102 -1.09 2.33 10.80
CA ARG A 102 -1.13 3.70 11.30
C ARG A 102 0.26 4.17 11.68
N GLU A 103 1.04 3.33 12.35
CA GLU A 103 2.43 3.61 12.68
C GLU A 103 3.23 3.90 11.40
N TRP A 104 3.06 3.07 10.36
CA TRP A 104 3.75 3.24 9.08
C TRP A 104 3.50 4.62 8.44
N PHE A 105 2.24 5.04 8.32
CA PHE A 105 1.91 6.36 7.75
C PHE A 105 2.23 7.52 8.69
N THR A 106 2.34 7.27 9.99
CA THR A 106 2.82 8.25 10.97
C THR A 106 4.31 8.54 10.75
N GLN A 107 5.13 7.50 10.57
CA GLN A 107 6.57 7.63 10.27
C GLN A 107 6.81 8.38 8.95
N LEU A 108 5.97 8.16 7.94
CA LEU A 108 6.00 8.90 6.67
C LEU A 108 5.51 10.37 6.79
N GLY A 109 5.00 10.78 7.95
CA GLY A 109 4.44 12.12 8.16
C GLY A 109 3.15 12.37 7.36
N LEU A 110 2.39 11.32 7.08
CA LEU A 110 1.18 11.31 6.25
C LEU A 110 -0.12 11.04 7.04
N GLU A 111 -0.06 10.84 8.36
CA GLU A 111 -1.24 10.58 9.21
C GLU A 111 -2.39 11.58 8.96
N ARG A 112 -2.07 12.88 8.85
CA ARG A 112 -3.06 13.95 8.59
C ARG A 112 -3.77 13.83 7.23
N GLN A 113 -3.25 13.00 6.33
CA GLN A 113 -3.80 12.72 5.01
C GLN A 113 -4.61 11.43 4.97
N LEU A 114 -4.79 10.79 6.12
CA LEU A 114 -5.66 9.65 6.28
C LEU A 114 -6.99 10.12 6.87
N SER A 115 -7.85 10.74 6.05
CA SER A 115 -9.26 10.92 6.49
C SER A 115 -9.87 9.56 6.79
N PRO A 116 -10.96 9.50 7.57
CA PRO A 116 -11.62 8.23 7.91
C PRO A 116 -11.85 7.31 6.70
N SER A 117 -12.33 7.87 5.58
CA SER A 117 -12.50 7.14 4.32
C SER A 117 -11.21 6.51 3.78
N ARG A 118 -10.11 7.26 3.72
CA ARG A 118 -8.82 6.78 3.20
C ARG A 118 -8.19 5.74 4.12
N SER A 119 -8.28 5.95 5.43
CA SER A 119 -7.86 4.95 6.43
C SER A 119 -8.64 3.65 6.25
N ASN A 120 -9.97 3.73 6.13
CA ASN A 120 -10.82 2.56 5.96
C ASN A 120 -10.49 1.82 4.67
N GLY A 121 -10.26 2.53 3.55
CA GLY A 121 -9.86 1.92 2.29
C GLY A 121 -8.52 1.19 2.39
N LEU A 122 -7.50 1.79 3.02
CA LEU A 122 -6.21 1.12 3.22
C LEU A 122 -6.30 -0.08 4.18
N HIS A 123 -7.13 0.02 5.22
CA HIS A 123 -7.40 -1.10 6.11
C HIS A 123 -8.10 -2.25 5.37
N ALA A 124 -9.07 -1.95 4.49
CA ALA A 124 -9.73 -2.97 3.67
C ALA A 124 -8.73 -3.69 2.74
N VAL A 125 -7.77 -2.95 2.18
CA VAL A 125 -6.68 -3.52 1.37
C VAL A 125 -5.79 -4.43 2.21
N LEU A 126 -5.35 -3.98 3.39
CA LEU A 126 -4.52 -4.80 4.28
C LEU A 126 -5.26 -6.05 4.77
N GLN A 127 -6.55 -5.94 5.07
CA GLN A 127 -7.39 -7.08 5.41
C GLN A 127 -7.47 -8.07 4.25
N ARG A 128 -7.68 -7.58 3.02
CA ARG A 128 -7.69 -8.45 1.83
C ARG A 128 -6.35 -9.14 1.62
N MET A 129 -5.23 -8.46 1.86
CA MET A 129 -3.90 -9.08 1.81
C MET A 129 -3.79 -10.23 2.84
N ALA A 130 -4.26 -10.02 4.08
CA ALA A 130 -4.25 -11.04 5.13
C ALA A 130 -5.17 -12.24 4.81
N GLU A 131 -6.35 -12.00 4.23
CA GLU A 131 -7.26 -13.05 3.77
C GLU A 131 -6.61 -13.92 2.67
N LEU A 132 -6.00 -13.27 1.67
CA LEU A 132 -5.27 -13.97 0.60
C LEU A 132 -4.07 -14.76 1.15
N ALA A 133 -3.46 -14.24 2.22
CA ALA A 133 -2.32 -14.87 2.87
C ALA A 133 -2.66 -16.01 3.84
N SER A 134 -3.92 -16.10 4.26
CA SER A 134 -4.41 -17.16 5.17
C SER A 134 -5.05 -18.32 4.41
N ASN A 135 -5.52 -18.08 3.18
CA ASN A 135 -6.21 -19.07 2.33
C ASN A 135 -5.26 -19.84 1.38
N ARG A 136 -3.94 -19.75 1.58
CA ARG A 136 -2.91 -20.46 0.81
C ARG A 136 -1.93 -21.13 1.76
#